data_AF-A0A923D2B7-F1
#
_entry.id   AF-A0A923D2B7-F1
#
_cell.length_a   1.000
_cell.length_b   1.000
_cell.length_c   1.000
_cell.angle_alpha   90.00
_cell.angle_beta   90.00
_cell.angle_gamma   90.00
#
_symmetry.space_group_name_H-M   'P 1'
#
loop_
_entity.id
_entity.type
_entity.pdbx_description
1 polymer ?
#
loop_
_entity_poly.entity_id
_entity_poly.type
_entity_poly.pdbx_seq_one_letter_code
_entity_poly.pdbx_strand_id
1 'polypeptide(L)'
;MTAKLSKQELKEPDKFQVMLSRGLIYMTENKKKLYVAGAFFIAVLLIAGGWLLYDLDMEKSAQKVYARSSYTAPGDSAGAVVIYKEVLEKYPRSRAALLASYRLAGLYYQQKDFDAAIRHYELFLQKIPDKSDLKTIAYMGLGYCHEEKKDFKNALAAFENAASSKAGNVFAGMNDQNIARVYEAMNNRAKAVEYYQKALTNSKDPLAELLIKRKIATLS
;
A
#
# COMPACT_ATOMS: atom_id res chain seq x y z
N MET A 1 44.37 16.41 -30.20
CA MET A 1 45.60 17.12 -29.82
C MET A 1 45.60 17.26 -28.31
N THR A 2 46.44 16.50 -27.61
CA THR A 2 46.61 16.59 -26.17
C THR A 2 47.45 17.84 -25.88
N ALA A 3 46.83 18.91 -25.39
CA ALA A 3 47.54 20.13 -25.04
C ALA A 3 48.53 19.82 -23.91
N LYS A 4 49.84 19.91 -24.20
CA LYS A 4 50.89 19.80 -23.18
C LYS A 4 50.85 21.07 -22.34
N LEU A 5 50.46 20.93 -21.07
CA LEU A 5 50.47 22.02 -20.08
C LEU A 5 51.87 22.63 -19.98
N SER A 6 51.92 23.96 -19.88
CA SER A 6 53.16 24.74 -19.81
C SER A 6 53.83 24.57 -18.43
N LYS A 7 55.18 24.60 -18.35
CA LYS A 7 55.94 24.53 -17.08
C LYS A 7 55.56 25.61 -16.06
N GLN A 8 54.86 26.67 -16.50
CA GLN A 8 54.39 27.78 -15.67
C GLN A 8 53.03 27.48 -15.02
N GLU A 9 52.13 26.76 -15.71
CA GLU A 9 50.84 26.30 -15.19
C GLU A 9 50.99 25.21 -14.10
N LEU A 10 52.13 24.52 -14.10
CA LEU A 10 52.53 23.57 -13.05
C LEU A 10 52.99 24.24 -11.73
N LYS A 11 53.20 25.57 -11.71
CA LYS A 11 53.70 26.31 -10.53
C LYS A 11 52.60 27.02 -9.73
N GLU A 12 51.42 27.21 -10.32
CA GLU A 12 50.27 27.78 -9.61
C GLU A 12 49.53 26.66 -8.87
N PRO A 13 49.02 26.91 -7.65
CA PRO A 13 48.23 25.92 -6.95
C PRO A 13 46.99 25.59 -7.77
N ASP A 14 46.78 24.30 -8.06
CA ASP A 14 45.60 23.83 -8.80
C ASP A 14 44.31 24.36 -8.15
N LYS A 15 43.25 24.55 -8.95
CA LYS A 15 41.93 25.02 -8.50
C LYS A 15 41.42 24.24 -7.28
N PHE A 16 41.70 22.94 -7.23
CA PHE A 16 41.39 22.11 -6.06
C PHE A 16 42.16 22.55 -4.80
N GLN A 17 43.46 22.83 -4.92
CA GLN A 17 44.29 23.30 -3.80
C GLN A 17 43.85 24.69 -3.31
N VAL A 18 43.47 25.60 -4.22
CA VAL A 18 42.92 26.92 -3.89
C VAL A 18 41.55 26.80 -3.21
N MET A 19 40.68 25.92 -3.70
CA MET A 19 39.39 25.64 -3.07
C MET A 19 39.58 25.06 -1.65
N LEU A 20 40.50 24.12 -1.50
CA LEU A 20 40.81 23.49 -0.22
C LEU A 20 41.42 24.50 0.77
N SER A 21 42.36 25.33 0.34
CA SER A 21 42.99 26.33 1.21
C SER A 21 41.99 27.40 1.67
N ARG A 22 41.10 27.86 0.79
CA ARG A 22 39.98 28.74 1.15
C ARG A 22 39.04 28.07 2.16
N GLY A 23 38.73 26.79 1.98
CA GLY A 23 37.95 26.00 2.92
C GLY A 23 38.60 25.90 4.30
N LEU A 24 39.91 25.62 4.34
CA LEU A 24 40.68 25.52 5.59
C LEU A 24 40.75 26.87 6.33
N ILE A 25 40.99 27.96 5.61
CA ILE A 25 40.98 29.33 6.19
C ILE A 25 39.59 29.67 6.74
N TYR A 26 38.52 29.37 5.99
CA TYR A 26 37.16 29.58 6.47
C TYR A 26 36.88 28.78 7.76
N MET A 27 37.35 27.53 7.82
CA MET A 27 37.22 26.71 9.02
C MET A 27 37.96 27.27 10.23
N THR A 28 39.17 27.81 10.03
CA THR A 28 39.95 28.38 11.14
C THR A 28 39.36 29.70 11.64
N GLU A 29 38.80 30.53 10.75
CA GLU A 29 38.13 31.79 11.09
C GLU A 29 36.75 31.57 11.74
N ASN A 30 36.03 30.50 11.36
CA ASN A 30 34.65 30.26 11.80
C ASN A 30 34.48 29.08 12.76
N LYS A 31 35.53 28.67 13.49
CA LYS A 31 35.52 27.48 14.39
C LYS A 31 34.29 27.40 15.30
N LYS A 32 33.89 28.50 15.96
CA LYS A 32 32.72 28.53 16.84
C LYS A 32 31.42 28.17 16.11
N LYS A 33 31.20 28.74 14.90
CA LYS A 33 30.02 28.43 14.08
C LYS A 33 30.03 26.97 13.64
N LEU A 34 31.20 26.43 13.29
CA LEU A 34 31.34 25.02 12.92
C LEU A 34 31.10 24.07 14.09
N TYR A 35 31.55 24.40 15.31
CA TYR A 35 31.22 23.61 16.50
C TYR A 35 29.73 23.61 16.79
N VAL A 36 29.06 24.76 16.69
CA VAL A 36 27.61 24.85 16.87
C VAL A 36 26.87 24.04 15.79
N ALA A 37 27.27 24.17 14.53
CA ALA A 37 26.69 23.40 13.43
C ALA A 37 26.92 21.89 13.60
N GLY A 38 28.12 21.47 14.02
CA GLY A 38 28.44 20.08 14.31
C GLY A 38 27.65 19.53 15.49
N ALA A 39 27.51 20.29 16.58
CA ALA A 39 26.70 19.90 17.73
C ALA A 39 25.23 19.77 17.36
N PHE A 40 24.69 20.70 16.57
CA PHE A 40 23.33 20.62 16.03
C PHE A 40 23.15 19.38 15.15
N PHE A 41 24.10 19.10 14.26
CA PHE A 41 24.07 17.91 13.41
C PHE A 41 24.09 16.61 14.23
N ILE A 42 24.94 16.52 15.26
CA ILE A 42 24.97 15.37 16.18
C ILE A 42 23.63 15.24 16.93
N ALA A 43 23.06 16.34 17.41
CA ALA A 43 21.76 16.31 18.09
C ALA A 43 20.64 15.79 17.16
N VAL A 44 20.61 16.24 15.91
CA VAL A 44 19.67 15.74 14.89
C VAL A 44 19.88 14.23 14.65
N LEU A 45 21.13 13.77 14.54
CA LEU A 45 21.43 12.35 14.39
C LEU A 45 21.00 11.51 15.60
N LEU A 46 21.18 12.01 16.82
CA LEU A 46 20.74 11.33 18.04
C LEU A 46 19.21 11.25 18.12
N ILE A 47 18.51 12.33 17.78
CA ILE A 47 17.04 12.35 17.73
C ILE A 47 16.54 11.38 16.65
N ALA A 48 17.10 11.44 15.44
CA ALA A 48 16.73 10.54 14.35
C ALA A 48 17.02 9.07 14.70
N GLY A 49 18.19 8.79 15.29
CA GLY A 49 18.56 7.45 15.76
C GLY A 49 17.64 6.94 16.86
N GLY A 50 17.32 7.78 17.86
CA GLY A 50 16.35 7.45 18.91
C GLY A 50 14.96 7.16 18.36
N TRP A 51 14.49 7.97 17.41
CA TRP A 51 13.22 7.76 16.72
C TRP A 51 13.20 6.47 15.91
N LEU A 52 14.25 6.16 15.15
CA LEU A 52 14.38 4.92 14.39
C LEU A 52 14.38 3.68 15.30
N LEU A 53 15.10 3.73 16.43
CA LEU A 53 15.11 2.62 17.40
C LEU A 53 13.75 2.43 18.06
N TYR A 54 13.07 3.53 18.41
CA TYR A 54 11.71 3.49 18.95
C TYR A 54 10.71 2.90 17.94
N ASP A 55 10.77 3.33 16.68
CA ASP A 55 9.88 2.83 15.63
C ASP A 55 10.11 1.33 15.36
N LEU A 56 11.37 0.89 15.34
CA LEU A 56 11.72 -0.52 15.22
C LEU A 56 11.20 -1.37 16.40
N ASP A 57 11.29 -0.87 17.64
CA ASP A 57 10.77 -1.58 18.80
C ASP A 57 9.23 -1.63 18.80
N MET A 58 8.57 -0.52 18.44
CA MET A 58 7.13 -0.44 18.25
C MET A 58 6.66 -1.46 17.20
N GLU A 59 7.30 -1.49 16.03
CA GLU A 59 6.96 -2.44 14.95
C GLU A 59 7.15 -3.89 15.36
N LYS A 60 8.25 -4.23 16.06
CA LYS A 60 8.48 -5.58 16.59
C LYS A 60 7.42 -5.98 17.61
N SER A 61 7.09 -5.08 18.53
CA SER A 61 6.06 -5.31 19.55
C SER A 61 4.67 -5.48 18.93
N ALA A 62 4.33 -4.64 17.95
CA ALA A 62 3.08 -4.73 17.20
C ALA A 62 2.98 -6.05 16.42
N GLN A 63 4.06 -6.43 15.73
CA GLN A 63 4.13 -7.69 14.97
C GLN A 63 3.99 -8.90 15.89
N LYS A 64 4.57 -8.87 17.09
CA LYS A 64 4.45 -9.95 18.07
C LYS A 64 3.01 -10.13 18.54
N VAL A 65 2.27 -9.04 18.79
CA VAL A 65 0.84 -9.11 19.13
C VAL A 65 0.04 -9.61 17.93
N TYR A 66 0.26 -9.06 16.74
CA TYR A 66 -0.42 -9.48 15.52
C TYR A 66 -0.21 -10.96 15.22
N ALA A 67 1.00 -11.49 15.39
CA ALA A 67 1.32 -12.90 15.17
C ALA A 67 0.52 -13.85 16.08
N ARG A 68 -0.04 -13.36 17.20
CA ARG A 68 -0.92 -14.17 18.04
C ARG A 68 -2.18 -14.63 17.31
N SER A 69 -2.62 -13.90 16.28
CA SER A 69 -3.79 -14.30 15.49
C SER A 69 -3.57 -15.61 14.75
N SER A 70 -2.32 -16.06 14.57
CA SER A 70 -2.03 -17.36 13.95
C SER A 70 -2.24 -18.54 14.88
N TYR A 71 -2.34 -18.31 16.20
CA TYR A 71 -2.59 -19.36 17.20
C TYR A 71 -4.06 -19.51 17.57
N THR A 72 -4.96 -18.70 16.99
CA THR A 72 -6.39 -18.90 17.16
C THR A 72 -6.81 -20.18 16.46
N ALA A 73 -7.82 -20.87 17.00
CA ALA A 73 -8.32 -22.09 16.36
C ALA A 73 -8.77 -21.79 14.92
N PRO A 74 -8.60 -22.73 13.96
CA PRO A 74 -9.14 -22.57 12.62
C PRO A 74 -10.64 -22.23 12.68
N GLY A 75 -11.04 -21.12 12.07
CA GLY A 75 -12.42 -20.63 12.08
C GLY A 75 -12.80 -19.76 13.29
N ASP A 76 -11.93 -19.60 14.30
CA ASP A 76 -12.15 -18.70 15.43
C ASP A 76 -11.94 -17.23 15.01
N SER A 77 -12.97 -16.69 14.38
CA SER A 77 -13.02 -15.29 13.95
C SER A 77 -13.10 -14.34 15.14
N ALA A 78 -13.69 -14.76 16.27
CA ALA A 78 -13.87 -13.90 17.44
C ALA A 78 -12.53 -13.64 18.14
N GLY A 79 -11.72 -14.67 18.35
CA GLY A 79 -10.37 -14.53 18.90
C GLY A 79 -9.47 -13.65 18.02
N ALA A 80 -9.54 -13.83 16.70
CA ALA A 80 -8.76 -13.02 15.76
C ALA A 80 -9.17 -11.53 15.80
N VAL A 81 -10.47 -11.23 15.88
CA VAL A 81 -10.97 -9.84 16.01
C VAL A 81 -10.40 -9.16 17.25
N VAL A 82 -10.37 -9.84 18.40
CA VAL A 82 -9.82 -9.28 19.65
C VAL A 82 -8.36 -8.89 19.48
N ILE A 83 -7.56 -9.78 18.89
CA ILE A 83 -6.12 -9.54 18.66
C ILE A 83 -5.91 -8.37 17.70
N TYR A 84 -6.66 -8.31 16.60
CA TYR A 84 -6.51 -7.21 15.64
C TYR A 84 -6.92 -5.86 16.22
N LYS A 85 -7.98 -5.81 17.05
CA LYS A 85 -8.36 -4.61 17.80
C LYS A 85 -7.26 -4.19 18.78
N GLU A 86 -6.67 -5.14 19.51
CA GLU A 86 -5.56 -4.86 20.43
C GLU A 86 -4.37 -4.20 19.68
N VAL A 87 -4.02 -4.69 18.48
CA VAL A 87 -2.94 -4.11 17.68
C VAL A 87 -3.29 -2.68 17.23
N LEU A 88 -4.54 -2.43 16.82
CA LEU A 88 -4.99 -1.11 16.40
C LEU A 88 -4.97 -0.09 17.55
N GLU A 89 -5.35 -0.52 18.76
CA GLU A 89 -5.38 0.34 19.95
C GLU A 89 -3.97 0.64 20.46
N LYS A 90 -3.11 -0.37 20.57
CA LYS A 90 -1.77 -0.22 21.15
C LYS A 90 -0.74 0.33 20.17
N TYR A 91 -0.88 0.00 18.88
CA TYR A 91 0.13 0.31 17.85
C TYR A 91 -0.47 0.87 16.56
N PRO A 92 -1.29 1.94 16.60
CA PRO A 92 -2.09 2.44 15.46
C PRO A 92 -1.27 2.90 14.24
N ARG A 93 0.03 3.16 14.42
CA ARG A 93 0.96 3.60 13.37
C ARG A 93 1.78 2.45 12.76
N SER A 94 1.73 1.27 13.35
CA SER A 94 2.53 0.13 12.90
C SER A 94 2.01 -0.47 11.60
N ARG A 95 2.88 -1.14 10.85
CA ARG A 95 2.51 -1.96 9.70
C ARG A 95 1.59 -3.11 10.10
N ALA A 96 1.76 -3.65 11.30
CA ALA A 96 0.88 -4.67 11.86
C ALA A 96 -0.56 -4.14 12.04
N ALA A 97 -0.74 -2.91 12.52
CA ALA A 97 -2.05 -2.26 12.60
C ALA A 97 -2.70 -2.05 11.23
N LEU A 98 -1.89 -1.70 10.22
CA LEU A 98 -2.38 -1.61 8.85
C LEU A 98 -2.93 -2.97 8.37
N LEU A 99 -2.15 -4.05 8.52
CA LEU A 99 -2.59 -5.40 8.14
C LEU A 99 -3.79 -5.88 8.97
N ALA A 100 -3.82 -5.57 10.27
CA ALA A 100 -4.94 -5.86 11.16
C ALA A 100 -6.24 -5.20 10.66
N SER A 101 -6.18 -3.96 10.17
CA SER A 101 -7.34 -3.28 9.55
C SER A 101 -7.88 -4.07 8.35
N TYR A 102 -7.00 -4.48 7.43
CA TYR A 102 -7.41 -5.28 6.27
C TYR A 102 -8.03 -6.63 6.68
N ARG A 103 -7.46 -7.32 7.68
CA ARG A 103 -7.99 -8.59 8.18
C ARG A 103 -9.34 -8.41 8.87
N LEU A 104 -9.48 -7.38 9.71
CA LEU A 104 -10.76 -7.04 10.33
C LEU A 104 -11.83 -6.74 9.29
N ALA A 105 -11.50 -6.02 8.22
CA ALA A 105 -12.44 -5.74 7.16
C ALA A 105 -13.03 -7.02 6.55
N GLY A 106 -12.18 -8.02 6.26
CA GLY A 106 -12.62 -9.32 5.76
C GLY A 106 -13.47 -10.11 6.78
N LEU A 107 -13.12 -10.06 8.06
CA LEU A 107 -13.90 -10.73 9.11
C LEU A 107 -15.27 -10.07 9.30
N TYR A 108 -15.33 -8.72 9.26
CA TYR A 108 -16.60 -7.99 9.31
C TYR A 108 -17.47 -8.26 8.09
N TYR A 109 -16.88 -8.36 6.91
CA TYR A 109 -17.59 -8.78 5.71
C TYR A 109 -18.22 -10.18 5.88
N GLN A 110 -17.48 -11.15 6.42
CA GLN A 110 -18.01 -12.49 6.70
C GLN A 110 -19.15 -12.48 7.74
N GLN A 111 -19.10 -11.54 8.69
CA GLN A 111 -20.16 -11.31 9.68
C GLN A 111 -21.35 -10.51 9.12
N LYS A 112 -21.29 -10.11 7.84
CA LYS A 112 -22.27 -9.21 7.18
C LYS A 112 -22.37 -7.81 7.81
N ASP A 113 -21.39 -7.42 8.63
CA ASP A 113 -21.23 -6.04 9.10
C ASP A 113 -20.46 -5.25 8.03
N PHE A 114 -21.18 -4.94 6.95
CA PHE A 114 -20.59 -4.26 5.80
C PHE A 114 -20.12 -2.84 6.13
N ASP A 115 -20.76 -2.17 7.08
CA ASP A 115 -20.35 -0.82 7.50
C ASP A 115 -19.01 -0.84 8.24
N ALA A 116 -18.79 -1.80 9.15
CA ALA A 116 -17.49 -1.98 9.77
C ALA A 116 -16.43 -2.42 8.75
N ALA A 117 -16.80 -3.31 7.82
CA ALA A 117 -15.90 -3.77 6.77
C ALA A 117 -15.40 -2.60 5.89
N ILE A 118 -16.32 -1.76 5.41
CA ILE A 118 -16.03 -0.57 4.60
C ILE A 118 -15.04 0.35 5.34
N ARG A 119 -15.35 0.72 6.59
CA ARG A 119 -14.47 1.61 7.38
C ARG A 119 -13.04 1.07 7.50
N HIS A 120 -12.89 -0.23 7.72
CA HIS A 120 -11.58 -0.85 7.86
C HIS A 120 -10.84 -1.04 6.52
N TYR A 121 -11.55 -1.30 5.41
CA TYR A 121 -10.97 -1.30 4.08
C TYR A 121 -10.49 0.10 3.68
N GLU A 122 -11.29 1.14 3.92
CA GLU A 122 -10.91 2.54 3.65
C GLU A 122 -9.68 2.96 4.46
N LEU A 123 -9.64 2.64 5.76
CA LEU A 123 -8.47 2.93 6.61
C LEU A 123 -7.21 2.25 6.08
N PHE A 124 -7.33 1.02 5.58
CA PHE A 124 -6.22 0.31 4.95
C PHE A 124 -5.78 1.00 3.65
N LEU A 125 -6.73 1.33 2.78
CA LEU A 125 -6.48 1.94 1.47
C LEU A 125 -5.86 3.34 1.56
N GLN A 126 -6.12 4.10 2.63
CA GLN A 126 -5.51 5.41 2.89
C GLN A 126 -4.00 5.33 3.15
N LYS A 127 -3.51 4.22 3.71
CA LYS A 127 -2.13 4.10 4.21
C LYS A 127 -1.27 3.11 3.41
N ILE A 128 -1.90 2.18 2.69
CA ILE A 128 -1.17 1.16 1.93
C ILE A 128 -0.42 1.82 0.75
N PRO A 129 0.87 1.50 0.52
CA PRO A 129 1.58 2.03 -0.63
C PRO A 129 0.96 1.60 -1.95
N ASP A 130 0.92 2.50 -2.94
CA ASP A 130 0.34 2.25 -4.27
C ASP A 130 0.92 1.04 -4.99
N LYS A 131 2.18 0.71 -4.70
CA LYS A 131 2.89 -0.44 -5.28
C LYS A 131 2.50 -1.79 -4.69
N SER A 132 1.63 -1.84 -3.69
CA SER A 132 1.23 -3.07 -3.00
C SER A 132 0.08 -3.77 -3.73
N ASP A 133 0.26 -5.06 -4.03
CA ASP A 133 -0.78 -5.87 -4.68
C ASP A 133 -2.03 -6.03 -3.80
N LEU A 134 -1.86 -5.93 -2.46
CA LEU A 134 -2.98 -5.94 -1.50
C LEU A 134 -3.95 -4.78 -1.71
N LYS A 135 -3.52 -3.68 -2.35
CA LYS A 135 -4.40 -2.55 -2.67
C LYS A 135 -5.53 -2.98 -3.61
N THR A 136 -5.22 -3.78 -4.61
CA THR A 136 -6.20 -4.36 -5.54
C THR A 136 -7.25 -5.17 -4.81
N ILE A 137 -6.79 -6.08 -3.94
CA ILE A 137 -7.66 -7.01 -3.21
C ILE A 137 -8.53 -6.26 -2.20
N ALA A 138 -7.97 -5.23 -1.55
CA ALA A 138 -8.74 -4.37 -0.65
C ALA A 138 -9.81 -3.57 -1.37
N TYR A 139 -9.53 -3.02 -2.56
CA TYR A 139 -10.55 -2.37 -3.38
C TYR A 139 -11.65 -3.35 -3.84
N MET A 140 -11.30 -4.59 -4.20
CA MET A 140 -12.29 -5.62 -4.51
C MET A 140 -13.16 -5.96 -3.28
N GLY A 141 -12.54 -6.12 -2.10
CA GLY A 141 -13.26 -6.32 -0.84
C GLY A 141 -14.22 -5.18 -0.51
N LEU A 142 -13.77 -3.93 -0.70
CA LEU A 142 -14.61 -2.75 -0.58
C LEU A 142 -15.78 -2.76 -1.57
N GLY A 143 -15.52 -3.13 -2.83
CA GLY A 143 -16.54 -3.29 -3.86
C GLY A 143 -17.60 -4.32 -3.49
N TYR A 144 -17.19 -5.49 -2.96
CA TYR A 144 -18.13 -6.50 -2.46
C TYR A 144 -18.99 -5.97 -1.31
N CYS A 145 -18.42 -5.21 -0.37
CA CYS A 145 -19.20 -4.62 0.71
C CYS A 145 -20.29 -3.67 0.19
N HIS A 146 -19.96 -2.82 -0.79
CA HIS A 146 -20.94 -1.92 -1.40
C HIS A 146 -21.96 -2.68 -2.26
N GLU A 147 -21.56 -3.73 -2.97
CA GLU A 147 -22.44 -4.62 -3.75
C GLU A 147 -23.52 -5.25 -2.85
N GLU A 148 -23.11 -5.82 -1.71
CA GLU A 148 -24.02 -6.41 -0.72
C GLU A 148 -24.99 -5.38 -0.11
N LYS A 149 -24.52 -4.14 0.07
CA LYS A 149 -25.36 -3.01 0.49
C LYS A 149 -26.26 -2.46 -0.63
N LYS A 150 -26.19 -3.00 -1.85
CA LYS A 150 -26.85 -2.51 -3.07
C LYS A 150 -26.45 -1.07 -3.44
N ASP A 151 -25.31 -0.61 -2.93
CA ASP A 151 -24.70 0.65 -3.30
C ASP A 151 -23.84 0.47 -4.56
N PHE A 152 -24.54 0.21 -5.67
CA PHE A 152 -23.89 -0.19 -6.91
C PHE A 152 -22.95 0.87 -7.48
N LYS A 153 -23.22 2.16 -7.19
CA LYS A 153 -22.34 3.26 -7.60
C LYS A 153 -20.96 3.14 -6.94
N ASN A 154 -20.92 2.98 -5.62
CA ASN A 154 -19.66 2.86 -4.91
C ASN A 154 -19.00 1.50 -5.14
N ALA A 155 -19.79 0.43 -5.37
CA ALA A 155 -19.27 -0.87 -5.77
C ALA A 155 -18.49 -0.79 -7.09
N LEU A 156 -19.07 -0.19 -8.12
CA LEU A 156 -18.41 0.03 -9.41
C LEU A 156 -17.13 0.86 -9.25
N ALA A 157 -17.20 1.98 -8.52
CA ALA A 157 -16.03 2.82 -8.28
C ALA A 157 -14.89 2.06 -7.58
N ALA A 158 -15.20 1.19 -6.62
CA ALA A 158 -14.21 0.38 -5.94
C ALA A 158 -13.59 -0.67 -6.89
N PHE A 159 -14.38 -1.35 -7.71
CA PHE A 159 -13.85 -2.28 -8.71
C PHE A 159 -13.05 -1.59 -9.82
N GLU A 160 -13.43 -0.38 -10.23
CA GLU A 160 -12.65 0.43 -11.19
C GLU A 160 -11.30 0.86 -10.62
N ASN A 161 -11.27 1.21 -9.32
CA ASN A 161 -10.03 1.48 -8.60
C ASN A 161 -9.16 0.22 -8.47
N ALA A 162 -9.77 -0.96 -8.30
CA ALA A 162 -9.05 -2.23 -8.33
C ALA A 162 -8.41 -2.48 -9.71
N ALA A 163 -9.16 -2.31 -10.80
CA ALA A 163 -8.64 -2.45 -12.17
C ALA A 163 -7.47 -1.48 -12.46
N SER A 164 -7.54 -0.26 -11.93
CA SER A 164 -6.54 0.78 -12.15
C SER A 164 -5.31 0.65 -11.24
N SER A 165 -5.34 -0.27 -10.26
CA SER A 165 -4.21 -0.49 -9.35
C SER A 165 -3.09 -1.29 -10.02
N LYS A 166 -1.90 -1.31 -9.40
CA LYS A 166 -0.71 -1.95 -9.97
C LYS A 166 -0.92 -3.43 -10.33
N ALA A 167 -1.63 -4.19 -9.48
CA ALA A 167 -1.93 -5.60 -9.74
C ALA A 167 -3.31 -5.81 -10.39
N GLY A 168 -3.96 -4.74 -10.87
CA GLY A 168 -5.27 -4.80 -11.54
C GLY A 168 -5.27 -5.79 -12.71
N ASN A 169 -4.22 -5.77 -13.53
CA ASN A 169 -4.05 -6.72 -14.65
C ASN A 169 -3.97 -8.18 -14.21
N VAL A 170 -3.43 -8.47 -13.02
CA VAL A 170 -3.34 -9.84 -12.47
C VAL A 170 -4.74 -10.37 -12.14
N PHE A 171 -5.64 -9.47 -11.71
CA PHE A 171 -7.01 -9.79 -11.31
C PHE A 171 -8.06 -9.35 -12.35
N ALA A 172 -7.66 -9.00 -13.57
CA ALA A 172 -8.54 -8.38 -14.57
C ALA A 172 -9.79 -9.21 -14.84
N GLY A 173 -9.64 -10.51 -15.09
CA GLY A 173 -10.78 -11.40 -15.33
C GLY A 173 -11.77 -11.43 -14.16
N MET A 174 -11.27 -11.56 -12.92
CA MET A 174 -12.11 -11.56 -11.71
C MET A 174 -12.80 -10.20 -11.50
N ASN A 175 -12.07 -9.11 -11.73
CA ASN A 175 -12.60 -7.76 -11.55
C ASN A 175 -13.66 -7.40 -12.61
N ASP A 176 -13.45 -7.80 -13.86
CA ASP A 176 -14.44 -7.66 -14.94
C ASP A 176 -15.71 -8.47 -14.62
N GLN A 177 -15.58 -9.68 -14.09
CA GLN A 177 -16.75 -10.45 -13.61
C GLN A 177 -17.50 -9.72 -12.49
N ASN A 178 -16.78 -9.08 -11.56
CA ASN A 178 -17.41 -8.33 -10.48
C ASN A 178 -18.19 -7.13 -11.01
N ILE A 179 -17.60 -6.35 -11.91
CA ILE A 179 -18.27 -5.22 -12.57
C ILE A 179 -19.50 -5.71 -13.35
N ALA A 180 -19.38 -6.83 -14.06
CA ALA A 180 -20.50 -7.45 -14.78
C ALA A 180 -21.66 -7.82 -13.85
N ARG A 181 -21.39 -8.43 -12.69
CA ARG A 181 -22.42 -8.75 -11.67
C ARG A 181 -23.12 -7.51 -11.15
N VAL A 182 -22.39 -6.42 -10.90
CA VAL A 182 -23.01 -5.16 -10.47
C VAL A 182 -23.92 -4.59 -11.55
N TYR A 183 -23.50 -4.59 -12.82
CA TYR A 183 -24.37 -4.16 -13.92
C TYR A 183 -25.58 -5.09 -14.13
N GLU A 184 -25.42 -6.41 -13.92
CA GLU A 184 -26.54 -7.37 -13.92
C GLU A 184 -27.54 -7.01 -12.80
N ALA A 185 -27.06 -6.73 -11.58
CA ALA A 185 -27.90 -6.33 -10.46
C ALA A 185 -28.61 -4.97 -10.66
N MET A 186 -28.00 -4.08 -11.46
CA MET A 186 -28.63 -2.83 -11.92
C MET A 186 -29.59 -3.02 -13.10
N ASN A 187 -29.81 -4.26 -13.56
CA ASN A 187 -30.59 -4.61 -14.75
C ASN A 187 -30.04 -3.99 -16.06
N ASN A 188 -28.77 -3.57 -16.07
CA ASN A 188 -28.08 -3.09 -17.27
C ASN A 188 -27.43 -4.27 -18.01
N ARG A 189 -28.25 -5.03 -18.71
CA ARG A 189 -27.82 -6.26 -19.41
C ARG A 189 -26.73 -6.01 -20.45
N ALA A 190 -26.81 -4.90 -21.19
CA ALA A 190 -25.83 -4.56 -22.22
C ALA A 190 -24.42 -4.43 -21.63
N LYS A 191 -24.27 -3.66 -20.55
CA LYS A 191 -22.97 -3.53 -19.86
C LYS A 191 -22.56 -4.80 -19.14
N ALA A 192 -23.51 -5.54 -18.55
CA ALA A 192 -23.19 -6.82 -17.93
C ALA A 192 -22.57 -7.80 -18.93
N VAL A 193 -23.15 -7.94 -20.13
CA VAL A 193 -22.61 -8.79 -21.21
C VAL A 193 -21.24 -8.28 -21.67
N GLU A 194 -21.07 -6.98 -21.86
CA GLU A 194 -19.78 -6.38 -22.25
C GLU A 194 -18.66 -6.78 -21.27
N TYR A 195 -18.87 -6.62 -19.97
CA TYR A 195 -17.86 -6.96 -18.96
C TYR A 195 -17.68 -8.46 -18.78
N TYR A 196 -18.74 -9.27 -18.94
CA TYR A 196 -18.57 -10.71 -18.99
C TYR A 196 -17.72 -11.17 -20.18
N GLN A 197 -17.83 -10.53 -21.35
CA GLN A 197 -16.96 -10.81 -22.49
C GLN A 197 -15.50 -10.44 -22.20
N LYS A 198 -15.25 -9.26 -21.59
CA LYS A 198 -13.89 -8.87 -21.15
C LYS A 198 -13.30 -9.88 -20.17
N ALA A 199 -14.10 -10.31 -19.19
CA ALA A 199 -13.71 -11.35 -18.25
C ALA A 199 -13.35 -12.67 -18.95
N LEU A 200 -14.12 -13.06 -19.98
CA LEU A 200 -13.88 -14.29 -20.74
C LEU A 200 -12.55 -14.25 -21.48
N THR A 201 -12.18 -13.11 -22.08
CA THR A 201 -10.90 -12.93 -22.77
C THR A 201 -9.70 -13.10 -21.85
N ASN A 202 -9.86 -12.72 -20.57
CA ASN A 202 -8.80 -12.78 -19.57
C ASN A 202 -8.82 -14.07 -18.72
N SER A 203 -9.81 -14.94 -18.91
CA SER A 203 -9.96 -16.18 -18.14
C SER A 203 -8.98 -17.26 -18.64
N LYS A 204 -8.34 -17.95 -17.71
CA LYS A 204 -7.50 -19.14 -17.97
C LYS A 204 -8.07 -20.42 -17.35
N ASP A 205 -9.14 -20.30 -16.58
CA ASP A 205 -9.79 -21.41 -15.90
C ASP A 205 -11.01 -21.88 -16.71
N PRO A 206 -11.03 -23.15 -17.19
CA PRO A 206 -12.16 -23.70 -17.94
C PRO A 206 -13.50 -23.63 -17.20
N LEU A 207 -13.49 -23.74 -15.87
CA LEU A 207 -14.71 -23.64 -15.08
C LEU A 207 -15.25 -22.20 -15.09
N ALA A 208 -14.37 -21.22 -14.85
CA ALA A 208 -14.73 -19.81 -14.94
C ALA A 208 -15.25 -19.46 -16.34
N GLU A 209 -14.62 -19.95 -17.41
CA GLU A 209 -15.11 -19.74 -18.78
C GLU A 209 -16.52 -20.27 -19.00
N LEU A 210 -16.80 -21.50 -18.54
CA LEU A 210 -18.12 -22.12 -18.67
C LEU A 210 -19.18 -21.30 -17.94
N LEU A 211 -18.89 -20.85 -16.72
CA LEU A 211 -19.80 -20.02 -15.92
C LEU A 211 -20.07 -18.66 -16.57
N ILE A 212 -19.04 -18.02 -17.12
CA ILE A 212 -19.18 -16.74 -17.84
C ILE A 212 -20.04 -16.92 -19.10
N LYS A 213 -19.76 -17.95 -19.91
CA LYS A 213 -20.53 -18.24 -21.14
C LYS A 213 -22.01 -18.47 -20.83
N ARG A 214 -22.30 -19.22 -19.75
CA ARG A 214 -23.67 -19.42 -19.26
C ARG A 214 -24.33 -18.10 -18.87
N LYS A 215 -23.61 -17.23 -18.14
CA LYS A 215 -24.11 -15.92 -17.74
C LYS A 215 -24.43 -15.02 -18.93
N ILE A 216 -23.55 -14.96 -19.93
CA ILE A 216 -23.81 -14.22 -21.18
C ILE A 216 -25.07 -14.74 -21.86
N ALA A 217 -25.21 -16.06 -22.02
CA ALA A 217 -26.37 -16.67 -22.68
C ALA A 217 -27.70 -16.39 -21.96
N THR A 218 -27.69 -16.19 -20.63
CA THR A 218 -28.91 -15.82 -19.88
C THR A 218 -29.27 -14.34 -19.96
N LEU A 219 -28.33 -13.49 -20.38
CA LEU A 219 -28.50 -12.03 -20.43
C LEU A 219 -28.79 -11.50 -21.84
N SER A 220 -28.40 -12.27 -22.87
CA SER A 220 -28.77 -12.08 -24.27
C SER A 220 -30.23 -12.44 -24.53
#